data_AF-A0A965C3D0-F1
#
_entry.id   AF-A0A965C3D0-F1
#
_cell.length_a   1.000
_cell.length_b   1.000
_cell.length_c   1.000
_cell.angle_alpha   90.00
_cell.angle_beta   90.00
_cell.angle_gamma   90.00
#
_symmetry.space_group_name_H-M   'P 1'
#
loop_
_entity.id
_entity.type
_entity.pdbx_description
1 polymer ?
#
loop_
_entity_poly.entity_id
_entity_poly.type
_entity_poly.pdbx_seq_one_letter_code
_entity_poly.pdbx_strand_id
1 'polypeptide(L)'
;MVLMPAGLALLLVFPIAGRIADKTQPWLPIGIGLVLFAYSTWLMVDVGTDTPFWTLAIWILIGRIGFGIAMPSMNAGALRSLPPQWVGQGSGAINFARQFGGAMGVNLLSIYLERHTQLYAQALSATQEGRGNTADWLRDAERLLAQEGFADGIRQALAQDYLGRVVLTQASMLAFRDTFTVLVLICILALGVVAVMRGAKRPG
;
A
#
# COMPACT_ATOMS: atom_id res chain seq x y z
N MET A 1 -1.40 -1.71 -22.78
CA MET A 1 -0.99 -0.38 -23.25
C MET A 1 -0.59 0.59 -22.12
N VAL A 2 -0.70 0.21 -20.83
CA VAL A 2 -0.66 1.14 -19.68
C VAL A 2 0.71 1.21 -18.95
N LEU A 3 1.67 0.33 -19.28
CA LEU A 3 2.97 0.26 -18.61
C LEU A 3 4.08 1.14 -19.25
N MET A 4 3.87 1.66 -20.46
CA MET A 4 4.91 2.34 -21.25
C MET A 4 5.45 3.64 -20.62
N PRO A 5 4.63 4.54 -20.05
CA PRO A 5 5.14 5.80 -19.50
C PRO A 5 5.91 5.61 -18.19
N ALA A 6 5.41 4.71 -17.32
CA ALA A 6 6.07 4.37 -16.05
C ALA A 6 7.43 3.70 -16.27
N GLY A 7 7.54 2.82 -17.29
CA GLY A 7 8.79 2.19 -17.68
C GLY A 7 9.85 3.18 -18.18
N LEU A 8 9.43 4.22 -18.93
CA LEU A 8 10.33 5.28 -19.41
C LEU A 8 10.83 6.20 -18.29
N ALA A 9 9.96 6.55 -17.33
CA ALA A 9 10.37 7.31 -16.15
C ALA A 9 11.34 6.51 -15.26
N LEU A 10 11.12 5.19 -15.10
CA LEU A 10 12.04 4.30 -14.40
C LEU A 10 13.42 4.26 -15.08
N LEU A 11 13.48 4.20 -16.42
CA LEU A 11 14.71 4.18 -17.19
C LEU A 11 15.62 5.40 -16.92
N LEU A 12 15.03 6.56 -16.63
CA LEU A 12 15.77 7.79 -16.31
C LEU A 12 16.22 7.87 -14.83
N VAL A 13 15.41 7.35 -13.90
CA VAL A 13 15.69 7.48 -12.45
C VAL A 13 16.67 6.43 -11.93
N PHE A 14 16.62 5.20 -12.46
CA PHE A 14 17.52 4.10 -12.05
C PHE A 14 19.02 4.43 -12.11
N PRO A 15 19.58 5.03 -13.18
CA PRO A 15 21.01 5.34 -13.25
C PRO A 15 21.44 6.45 -12.27
N ILE A 16 20.53 7.36 -11.90
CA ILE A 16 20.81 8.43 -10.92
C ILE A 16 20.80 7.86 -9.51
N ALA A 17 19.79 7.04 -9.18
CA ALA A 17 19.68 6.31 -7.92
C ALA A 17 20.89 5.40 -7.67
N GLY A 18 21.31 4.63 -8.68
CA GLY A 18 22.49 3.76 -8.61
C GLY A 18 23.79 4.51 -8.34
N ARG A 19 24.00 5.66 -9.02
CA ARG A 19 25.21 6.49 -8.81
C ARG A 19 25.31 7.10 -7.41
N ILE A 20 24.18 7.40 -6.77
CA ILE A 20 24.15 7.92 -5.39
C ILE A 20 24.45 6.79 -4.39
N ALA A 21 23.94 5.59 -4.64
CA ALA A 21 24.20 4.41 -3.82
C ALA A 21 25.69 3.99 -3.84
N ASP A 22 26.37 4.12 -4.99
CA ASP A 22 27.77 3.72 -5.13
C ASP A 22 28.78 4.64 -4.43
N LYS A 23 28.42 5.89 -4.11
CA LYS A 23 29.35 6.90 -3.58
C LYS A 23 29.16 7.26 -2.10
N THR A 24 28.19 6.67 -1.40
CA THR A 24 27.80 7.10 -0.04
C THR A 24 27.92 5.99 1.02
N GLN A 25 28.01 6.39 2.30
CA GLN A 25 28.02 5.44 3.41
C GLN A 25 26.69 4.66 3.46
N PRO A 26 26.68 3.32 3.69
CA PRO A 26 25.49 2.47 3.49
C PRO A 26 24.22 2.90 4.24
N TRP A 27 24.34 3.57 5.39
CA TRP A 27 23.19 4.01 6.19
C TRP A 27 22.40 5.15 5.54
N LEU A 28 23.06 6.01 4.76
CA LEU A 28 22.46 7.18 4.13
C LEU A 28 21.47 6.82 3.00
N PRO A 29 21.83 5.98 2.00
CA PRO A 29 20.89 5.55 0.97
C PRO A 29 19.75 4.69 1.53
N ILE A 30 19.99 3.87 2.57
CA ILE A 30 18.93 3.13 3.26
C ILE A 30 17.91 4.09 3.88
N GLY A 31 18.38 5.10 4.63
CA GLY A 31 17.52 6.09 5.25
C GLY A 31 16.73 6.93 4.23
N ILE A 32 17.41 7.45 3.19
CA ILE A 32 16.76 8.22 2.12
C ILE A 32 15.70 7.39 1.40
N GLY A 33 16.04 6.15 1.03
CA GLY A 33 15.12 5.26 0.34
C GLY A 33 13.89 4.93 1.18
N LEU A 34 14.08 4.72 2.48
CA LEU A 34 12.98 4.45 3.41
C LEU A 34 12.10 5.68 3.66
N VAL A 35 12.67 6.90 3.72
CA VAL A 35 11.89 8.15 3.79
C VAL A 35 11.05 8.34 2.53
N LEU A 36 11.61 8.12 1.35
CA LEU A 36 10.86 8.22 0.08
C LEU A 36 9.73 7.18 0.03
N PHE A 37 9.99 5.96 0.50
CA PHE A 37 8.97 4.92 0.59
C PHE A 37 7.86 5.27 1.60
N ALA A 38 8.23 5.79 2.77
CA ALA A 38 7.28 6.25 3.78
C ALA A 38 6.41 7.40 3.25
N TYR A 39 7.02 8.36 2.55
CA TYR A 39 6.33 9.49 1.94
C TYR A 39 5.33 9.04 0.86
N SER A 40 5.75 8.13 -0.02
CA SER A 40 4.87 7.50 -1.01
C SER A 40 3.67 6.81 -0.36
N THR A 41 3.92 6.03 0.70
CA THR A 41 2.88 5.33 1.48
C THR A 41 1.93 6.32 2.17
N TRP A 42 2.46 7.43 2.70
CA TRP A 42 1.69 8.47 3.35
C TRP A 42 0.77 9.22 2.38
N LEU A 43 1.24 9.51 1.16
CA LEU A 43 0.39 10.10 0.12
C LEU A 43 -0.82 9.21 -0.23
N MET A 44 -0.66 7.88 -0.13
CA MET A 44 -1.75 6.93 -0.36
C MET A 44 -2.78 6.88 0.78
N VAL A 45 -2.55 7.51 1.94
CA VAL A 45 -3.55 7.60 3.02
C VAL A 45 -4.74 8.46 2.58
N ASP A 46 -4.55 9.47 1.75
CA ASP A 46 -5.64 10.35 1.30
C ASP A 46 -6.22 9.93 -0.06
N VAL A 47 -5.96 8.69 -0.49
CA VAL A 47 -6.59 8.17 -1.70
C VAL A 47 -8.11 8.12 -1.51
N GLY A 48 -8.83 8.53 -2.56
CA GLY A 48 -10.29 8.54 -2.72
C GLY A 48 -10.73 7.93 -4.05
N THR A 49 -12.04 7.70 -4.24
CA THR A 49 -12.62 7.23 -5.51
C THR A 49 -12.39 8.18 -6.68
N ASP A 50 -12.16 9.47 -6.40
CA ASP A 50 -11.96 10.52 -7.41
C ASP A 50 -10.47 10.78 -7.72
N THR A 51 -9.56 9.97 -7.18
CA THR A 51 -8.12 10.19 -7.34
C THR A 51 -7.70 9.93 -8.79
N PRO A 52 -7.06 10.89 -9.48
CA PRO A 52 -6.61 10.68 -10.85
C PRO A 52 -5.57 9.56 -10.93
N PHE A 53 -5.67 8.73 -11.98
CA PHE A 53 -4.73 7.63 -12.23
C PHE A 53 -3.26 8.07 -12.21
N TRP A 54 -2.95 9.20 -12.86
CA TRP A 54 -1.58 9.70 -12.95
C TRP A 54 -1.00 10.13 -11.59
N THR A 55 -1.85 10.62 -10.69
CA THR A 55 -1.46 10.96 -9.33
C THR A 55 -1.01 9.70 -8.57
N LEU A 56 -1.80 8.62 -8.65
CA LEU A 56 -1.44 7.33 -8.07
C LEU A 56 -0.16 6.76 -8.68
N ALA A 57 0.00 6.85 -9.99
CA ALA A 57 1.20 6.37 -10.68
C ALA A 57 2.47 7.07 -10.18
N ILE A 58 2.41 8.40 -9.98
CA ILE A 58 3.53 9.19 -9.45
C ILE A 58 3.83 8.78 -8.00
N TRP A 59 2.80 8.65 -7.16
CA TRP A 59 2.98 8.24 -5.76
C TRP A 59 3.65 6.88 -5.66
N ILE A 60 3.18 5.88 -6.42
CA ILE A 60 3.79 4.54 -6.47
C ILE A 60 5.23 4.62 -6.99
N LEU A 61 5.49 5.42 -8.02
CA LEU A 61 6.81 5.59 -8.60
C LEU A 61 7.82 6.09 -7.56
N ILE A 62 7.46 7.09 -6.75
CA ILE A 62 8.30 7.61 -5.66
C ILE A 62 8.70 6.48 -4.70
N GLY A 63 7.75 5.61 -4.33
CA GLY A 63 7.99 4.46 -3.46
C GLY A 63 8.95 3.44 -4.10
N ARG A 64 8.79 3.13 -5.39
CA ARG A 64 9.69 2.21 -6.10
C ARG A 64 11.11 2.75 -6.22
N ILE A 65 11.26 4.06 -6.42
CA ILE A 65 12.57 4.73 -6.44
C ILE A 65 13.23 4.61 -5.06
N GLY A 66 12.50 4.91 -3.98
CA GLY A 66 13.01 4.77 -2.62
C GLY A 66 13.47 3.34 -2.32
N PHE A 67 12.65 2.35 -2.69
CA PHE A 67 12.99 0.94 -2.53
C PHE A 67 14.22 0.53 -3.36
N GLY A 68 14.34 1.02 -4.59
CA GLY A 68 15.48 0.76 -5.48
C GLY A 68 16.81 1.33 -4.96
N ILE A 69 16.77 2.41 -4.19
CA ILE A 69 17.95 2.98 -3.51
C ILE A 69 18.30 2.17 -2.26
N ALA A 70 17.30 1.81 -1.43
CA ALA A 70 17.54 1.17 -0.14
C ALA A 70 18.02 -0.29 -0.26
N MET A 71 17.44 -1.08 -1.18
CA MET A 71 17.68 -2.52 -1.26
C MET A 71 19.14 -2.91 -1.54
N PRO A 72 19.83 -2.35 -2.55
CA PRO A 72 21.23 -2.69 -2.83
C PRO A 72 22.15 -2.35 -1.65
N SER A 73 21.98 -1.16 -1.05
CA SER A 73 22.80 -0.71 0.08
C SER A 73 22.59 -1.54 1.34
N MET A 74 21.36 -2.00 1.59
CA MET A 74 21.04 -2.89 2.70
C MET A 74 21.70 -4.27 2.53
N ASN A 75 21.59 -4.87 1.35
CA ASN A 75 22.22 -6.16 1.07
C ASN A 75 23.75 -6.06 1.13
N ALA A 76 24.34 -5.02 0.51
CA ALA A 76 25.77 -4.78 0.55
C ALA A 76 26.27 -4.55 1.98
N GLY A 77 25.54 -3.76 2.78
CA GLY A 77 25.86 -3.51 4.18
C GLY A 77 25.85 -4.77 5.03
N ALA A 78 24.82 -5.62 4.89
CA ALA A 78 24.68 -6.86 5.65
C ALA A 78 25.72 -7.92 5.28
N LEU A 79 26.10 -8.02 4.00
CA LEU A 79 27.11 -8.99 3.56
C LEU A 79 28.55 -8.53 3.85
N ARG A 80 28.81 -7.22 3.90
CA ARG A 80 30.15 -6.67 4.14
C ARG A 80 30.68 -6.96 5.54
N SER A 81 29.83 -7.28 6.51
CA SER A 81 30.23 -7.72 7.85
C SER A 81 30.62 -9.20 7.94
N LEU A 82 30.46 -9.99 6.87
CA LEU A 82 30.75 -11.42 6.86
C LEU A 82 32.11 -11.73 6.22
N PRO A 83 32.86 -12.72 6.73
CA PRO A 83 34.02 -13.26 6.02
C PRO A 83 33.61 -13.85 4.66
N PRO A 84 34.49 -13.80 3.63
CA PRO A 84 34.16 -14.24 2.26
C PRO A 84 33.54 -15.63 2.16
N GLN A 85 33.99 -16.58 2.99
CA GLN A 85 33.47 -17.94 3.03
C GLN A 85 31.99 -18.05 3.46
N TRP A 86 31.46 -17.06 4.18
CA TRP A 86 30.09 -17.04 4.67
C TRP A 86 29.14 -16.21 3.81
N VAL A 87 29.65 -15.47 2.81
CA VAL A 87 28.83 -14.58 1.96
C VAL A 87 27.72 -15.35 1.24
N GLY A 88 28.01 -16.57 0.77
CA GLY A 88 27.00 -17.44 0.14
C GLY A 88 25.85 -17.80 1.09
N GLN A 89 26.17 -18.21 2.32
CA GLN A 89 25.16 -18.52 3.34
C GLN A 89 24.41 -17.28 3.80
N GLY A 90 25.11 -16.15 4.01
CA GLY A 90 24.51 -14.86 4.36
C GLY A 90 23.52 -14.36 3.32
N SER A 91 23.86 -14.50 2.03
CA SER A 91 22.96 -14.14 0.92
C SER A 91 21.69 -15.02 0.91
N GLY A 92 21.85 -16.32 1.15
CA GLY A 92 20.73 -17.25 1.32
C GLY A 92 19.81 -16.86 2.47
N ALA A 93 20.39 -16.55 3.64
CA ALA A 93 19.64 -16.11 4.82
C ALA A 93 18.88 -14.79 4.57
N ILE A 94 19.51 -13.81 3.92
CA ILE A 94 18.86 -12.54 3.53
C ILE A 94 17.68 -12.80 2.60
N ASN A 95 17.85 -13.65 1.59
CA ASN A 95 16.77 -13.96 0.64
C ASN A 95 15.62 -14.74 1.32
N PHE A 96 15.93 -15.66 2.23
CA PHE A 96 14.92 -16.36 3.03
C PHE A 96 14.15 -15.37 3.92
N ALA A 97 14.85 -14.54 4.70
CA ALA A 97 14.23 -13.54 5.55
C ALA A 97 13.35 -12.57 4.76
N ARG A 98 13.77 -12.18 3.55
CA ARG A 98 12.99 -11.31 2.66
C ARG A 98 11.73 -11.99 2.16
N GLN A 99 11.82 -13.23 1.67
CA GLN A 99 10.66 -13.97 1.16
C GLN A 99 9.68 -14.28 2.29
N PHE A 100 10.18 -14.71 3.44
CA PHE A 100 9.37 -14.99 4.62
C PHE A 100 8.68 -13.72 5.14
N GLY A 101 9.44 -12.63 5.34
CA GLY A 101 8.89 -11.35 5.76
C GLY A 101 7.91 -10.75 4.75
N GLY A 102 8.18 -10.89 3.45
CA GLY A 102 7.28 -10.47 2.38
C GLY A 102 5.96 -11.25 2.39
N ALA A 103 6.01 -12.58 2.50
CA ALA A 103 4.81 -13.42 2.56
C ALA A 103 3.99 -13.15 3.83
N MET A 104 4.64 -13.09 5.00
CA MET A 104 3.99 -12.78 6.27
C MET A 104 3.38 -11.38 6.27
N GLY A 105 4.12 -10.38 5.79
CA GLY A 105 3.66 -9.00 5.73
C GLY A 105 2.43 -8.84 4.83
N VAL A 106 2.45 -9.42 3.63
CA VAL A 106 1.31 -9.40 2.71
C VAL A 106 0.11 -10.13 3.32
N ASN A 107 0.30 -11.31 3.93
CA ASN A 107 -0.80 -12.06 4.53
C ASN A 107 -1.47 -11.31 5.69
N LEU A 108 -0.67 -10.76 6.63
CA LEU A 108 -1.18 -9.98 7.74
C LEU A 108 -1.93 -8.73 7.27
N LEU A 109 -1.41 -8.04 6.25
CA LEU A 109 -2.05 -6.86 5.69
C LEU A 109 -3.37 -7.22 4.98
N SER A 110 -3.41 -8.34 4.26
CA SER A 110 -4.65 -8.83 3.64
C SER A 110 -5.72 -9.16 4.66
N ILE A 111 -5.36 -9.86 5.75
CA ILE A 111 -6.29 -10.17 6.85
C ILE A 111 -6.78 -8.87 7.51
N TYR A 112 -5.88 -7.91 7.74
CA TYR A 112 -6.23 -6.61 8.30
C TYR A 112 -7.23 -5.87 7.41
N LEU A 113 -6.95 -5.77 6.10
CA LEU A 113 -7.81 -5.13 5.11
C LEU A 113 -9.19 -5.79 5.05
N GLU A 114 -9.24 -7.13 4.99
CA GLU A 114 -10.49 -7.88 4.93
C GLU A 114 -11.33 -7.64 6.19
N ARG A 115 -10.71 -7.72 7.37
CA ARG A 115 -11.39 -7.51 8.65
C ARG A 115 -11.92 -6.08 8.77
N HIS A 116 -11.12 -5.07 8.43
CA HIS A 116 -11.55 -3.67 8.46
C HIS A 116 -12.65 -3.39 7.43
N THR A 117 -12.58 -4.00 6.24
CA THR A 117 -13.64 -3.88 5.23
C THR A 117 -14.96 -4.42 5.76
N GLN A 118 -14.96 -5.58 6.43
CA GLN A 118 -16.16 -6.14 7.04
C GLN A 118 -16.69 -5.25 8.18
N LEU A 119 -15.82 -4.72 9.04
CA LEU A 119 -16.20 -3.81 10.13
C LEU A 119 -16.86 -2.53 9.58
N TYR A 120 -16.27 -1.90 8.57
CA TYR A 120 -16.84 -0.71 7.93
C TYR A 120 -18.14 -1.02 7.18
N ALA A 121 -18.24 -2.17 6.51
CA ALA A 121 -19.46 -2.57 5.81
C ALA A 121 -20.62 -2.80 6.78
N GLN A 122 -20.37 -3.41 7.94
CA GLN A 122 -21.36 -3.59 9.00
C GLN A 122 -21.77 -2.25 9.62
N ALA A 123 -20.80 -1.41 9.97
CA ALA A 123 -21.06 -0.09 10.55
C ALA A 123 -21.88 0.79 9.58
N LEU A 124 -21.51 0.81 8.30
CA LEU A 124 -22.22 1.58 7.28
C LEU A 124 -23.61 0.99 7.04
N SER A 125 -23.77 -0.34 6.91
CA SER A 125 -25.09 -0.99 6.79
C SER A 125 -26.01 -0.67 7.97
N ALA A 126 -25.50 -0.67 9.20
CA ALA A 126 -26.28 -0.35 10.40
C ALA A 126 -26.83 1.10 10.39
N THR A 127 -26.14 2.04 9.71
CA THR A 127 -26.69 3.40 9.51
C THR A 127 -27.81 3.47 8.48
N GLN A 128 -27.97 2.43 7.65
CA GLN A 128 -28.99 2.36 6.60
C GLN A 128 -30.29 1.67 7.08
N GLU A 129 -30.26 0.95 8.20
CA GLU A 129 -31.40 0.21 8.74
C GLU A 129 -32.43 1.14 9.40
N GLY A 130 -33.42 1.58 8.63
CA GLY A 130 -34.74 1.97 9.15
C GLY A 130 -35.01 3.45 9.41
N ARG A 131 -34.13 4.40 9.03
CA ARG A 131 -34.43 5.85 9.11
C ARG A 131 -33.77 6.68 7.99
N GLY A 132 -34.56 7.51 7.29
CA GLY A 132 -34.07 8.63 6.48
C GLY A 132 -33.90 8.38 4.97
N ASN A 133 -33.02 9.18 4.34
CA ASN A 133 -32.83 9.35 2.89
C ASN A 133 -32.60 8.04 2.11
N THR A 134 -32.07 6.99 2.72
CA THR A 134 -31.79 5.71 2.04
C THR A 134 -33.07 4.94 1.72
N ALA A 135 -34.08 4.98 2.59
CA ALA A 135 -35.38 4.37 2.32
C ALA A 135 -36.14 5.12 1.22
N ASP A 136 -35.92 6.43 1.11
CA ASP A 136 -36.44 7.24 0.00
C ASP A 136 -35.70 6.93 -1.31
N TRP A 137 -34.37 6.84 -1.25
CA TRP A 137 -33.53 6.46 -2.39
C TRP A 137 -33.87 5.06 -2.93
N LEU A 138 -34.10 4.07 -2.04
CA LEU A 138 -34.52 2.72 -2.45
C LEU A 138 -35.88 2.75 -3.16
N ARG A 139 -36.83 3.54 -2.67
CA ARG A 139 -38.14 3.73 -3.32
C ARG A 139 -38.01 4.38 -4.69
N ASP A 140 -37.13 5.37 -4.83
CA ASP A 140 -36.86 6.01 -6.12
C ASP A 140 -36.12 5.08 -7.09
N ALA A 141 -35.17 4.29 -6.61
CA ALA A 141 -34.51 3.25 -7.40
C ALA A 141 -35.50 2.19 -7.90
N GLU A 142 -36.44 1.75 -7.05
CA GLU A 142 -37.51 0.83 -7.46
C GLU A 142 -38.42 1.42 -8.54
N ARG A 143 -38.74 2.72 -8.45
CA ARG A 143 -39.52 3.43 -9.49
C ARG A 143 -38.78 3.49 -10.82
N LEU A 144 -37.48 3.76 -10.81
CA LEU A 144 -36.65 3.75 -12.02
C LEU A 144 -36.58 2.35 -12.63
N LEU A 145 -36.39 1.30 -11.81
CA LEU A 145 -36.41 -0.09 -12.28
C LEU A 145 -37.79 -0.49 -12.82
N ALA A 146 -38.87 0.08 -12.30
CA ALA A 146 -40.21 -0.11 -12.85
C ALA A 146 -40.35 0.50 -14.25
N GLN A 147 -39.78 1.68 -14.47
CA GLN A 147 -39.77 2.34 -15.78
C GLN A 147 -38.95 1.57 -16.82
N GLU A 148 -37.88 0.91 -16.40
CA GLU A 148 -37.05 0.01 -17.23
C GLU A 148 -37.71 -1.36 -17.50
N GLY A 149 -38.91 -1.62 -16.97
CA GLY A 149 -39.68 -2.83 -17.26
C GLY A 149 -39.29 -4.08 -16.45
N PHE A 150 -38.49 -3.95 -15.39
CA PHE A 150 -38.18 -5.07 -14.50
C PHE A 150 -39.45 -5.57 -13.77
N ALA A 151 -39.54 -6.86 -13.44
CA ALA A 151 -40.71 -7.42 -12.75
C ALA A 151 -40.75 -7.02 -11.26
N ASP A 152 -41.95 -6.80 -10.69
CA ASP A 152 -42.14 -6.33 -9.30
C ASP A 152 -41.35 -7.16 -8.28
N GLY A 153 -41.34 -8.50 -8.43
CA GLY A 153 -40.69 -9.41 -7.49
C GLY A 153 -39.16 -9.31 -7.41
N ILE A 154 -38.49 -8.66 -8.38
CA ILE A 154 -37.03 -8.54 -8.41
C ILE A 154 -36.52 -7.11 -8.17
N ARG A 155 -37.38 -6.08 -8.30
CA ARG A 155 -36.93 -4.66 -8.21
C ARG A 155 -36.32 -4.34 -6.84
N GLN A 156 -36.98 -4.76 -5.77
CA GLN A 156 -36.50 -4.55 -4.41
C GLN A 156 -35.16 -5.25 -4.18
N ALA A 157 -35.01 -6.50 -4.64
CA ALA A 157 -33.77 -7.25 -4.52
C ALA A 157 -32.61 -6.59 -5.30
N LEU A 158 -32.87 -6.07 -6.50
CA LEU A 158 -31.88 -5.35 -7.32
C LEU A 158 -31.45 -4.02 -6.67
N ALA A 159 -32.39 -3.25 -6.14
CA ALA A 159 -32.10 -1.99 -5.44
C ALA A 159 -31.25 -2.23 -4.18
N GLN A 160 -31.57 -3.29 -3.42
CA GLN A 160 -30.79 -3.71 -2.25
C GLN A 160 -29.39 -4.22 -2.61
N ASP A 161 -29.24 -5.00 -3.69
CA ASP A 161 -27.94 -5.44 -4.19
C ASP A 161 -27.05 -4.26 -4.55
N TYR A 162 -27.59 -3.27 -5.28
CA TYR A 162 -26.84 -2.08 -5.65
C TYR A 162 -26.38 -1.28 -4.41
N LEU A 163 -27.29 -1.06 -3.45
CA LEU A 163 -26.93 -0.39 -2.20
C LEU A 163 -25.81 -1.16 -1.47
N GLY A 164 -25.91 -2.49 -1.40
CA GLY A 164 -24.88 -3.35 -0.81
C GLY A 164 -23.52 -3.18 -1.49
N ARG A 165 -23.47 -3.07 -2.82
CA ARG A 165 -22.23 -2.81 -3.57
C ARG A 165 -21.65 -1.44 -3.28
N VAL A 166 -22.47 -0.40 -3.17
CA VAL A 166 -22.01 0.95 -2.83
C VAL A 166 -21.42 0.97 -1.43
N VAL A 167 -22.11 0.35 -0.46
CA VAL A 167 -21.64 0.19 0.92
C VAL A 167 -20.30 -0.56 0.96
N LEU A 168 -20.19 -1.68 0.24
CA LEU A 168 -18.96 -2.47 0.18
C LEU A 168 -17.80 -1.70 -0.46
N THR A 169 -18.08 -0.92 -1.51
CA THR A 169 -17.07 -0.09 -2.18
C THR A 169 -16.53 0.99 -1.24
N GLN A 170 -17.42 1.68 -0.52
CA GLN A 170 -17.02 2.68 0.48
C GLN A 170 -16.27 2.06 1.66
N ALA A 171 -16.74 0.91 2.16
CA ALA A 171 -16.09 0.18 3.24
C ALA A 171 -14.67 -0.27 2.86
N SER A 172 -14.50 -0.81 1.64
CA SER A 172 -13.20 -1.21 1.11
C SER A 172 -12.25 -0.02 1.00
N MET A 173 -12.78 1.14 0.59
CA MET A 173 -12.02 2.38 0.47
C MET A 173 -11.49 2.86 1.83
N LEU A 174 -12.34 2.88 2.86
CA LEU A 174 -11.97 3.23 4.23
C LEU A 174 -10.93 2.26 4.80
N ALA A 175 -11.15 0.96 4.61
CA ALA A 175 -10.21 -0.07 5.05
C ALA A 175 -8.84 0.05 4.35
N PHE A 176 -8.83 0.40 3.06
CA PHE A 176 -7.60 0.63 2.30
C PHE A 176 -6.82 1.83 2.87
N ARG A 177 -7.50 2.93 3.20
CA ARG A 177 -6.89 4.10 3.86
C ARG A 177 -6.27 3.75 5.22
N ASP A 178 -6.96 2.98 6.05
CA ASP A 178 -6.43 2.50 7.32
C ASP A 178 -5.18 1.64 7.12
N THR A 179 -5.21 0.80 6.10
CA THR A 179 -4.10 -0.10 5.75
C THR A 179 -2.83 0.70 5.41
N PHE A 180 -2.94 1.80 4.65
CA PHE A 180 -1.80 2.70 4.42
C PHE A 180 -1.32 3.39 5.69
N THR A 181 -2.24 3.77 6.58
CA THR A 181 -1.86 4.38 7.86
C THR A 181 -1.02 3.42 8.70
N VAL A 182 -1.39 2.14 8.75
CA VAL A 182 -0.59 1.09 9.40
C VAL A 182 0.78 0.94 8.73
N LEU A 183 0.85 0.95 7.41
CA LEU A 183 2.13 0.89 6.68
C LEU A 183 3.02 2.09 6.97
N VAL A 184 2.47 3.30 7.10
CA VAL A 184 3.23 4.50 7.50
C VAL A 184 3.84 4.31 8.89
N LEU A 185 3.08 3.81 9.86
CA LEU A 185 3.59 3.53 11.21
C LEU A 185 4.73 2.50 11.18
N ILE A 186 4.60 1.43 10.39
CA ILE A 186 5.66 0.43 10.19
C ILE A 186 6.91 1.09 9.57
N CYS A 187 6.74 1.98 8.58
CA CYS A 187 7.85 2.71 7.98
C CYS A 187 8.55 3.64 8.98
N ILE A 188 7.80 4.32 9.84
CA ILE A 188 8.35 5.17 10.91
C ILE A 188 9.16 4.34 11.92
N LEU A 189 8.65 3.18 12.33
CA LEU A 189 9.38 2.26 13.19
C LEU A 189 10.68 1.79 12.53
N ALA A 190 10.63 1.43 11.24
CA ALA A 190 11.81 1.04 10.48
C ALA A 190 12.84 2.17 10.36
N LEU A 191 12.39 3.44 10.19
CA LEU A 191 13.27 4.61 10.21
C LEU A 191 13.96 4.78 11.56
N GLY A 192 13.25 4.51 12.66
CA GLY A 192 13.82 4.48 14.01
C GLY A 192 14.97 3.48 14.13
N VAL A 193 14.80 2.27 13.58
CA VAL A 193 15.87 1.25 13.56
C VAL A 193 17.09 1.73 12.77
N VAL A 194 16.88 2.36 11.61
CA VAL A 194 17.97 2.92 10.80
C VAL A 194 18.70 4.06 11.54
N ALA A 195 17.97 4.88 12.29
CA ALA A 195 18.57 5.93 13.11
C ALA A 195 19.47 5.36 14.23
N VAL A 196 19.08 4.23 14.84
CA VAL A 196 19.92 3.52 15.81
C VAL A 196 21.19 2.97 15.14
N MET A 197 21.09 2.42 13.94
CA MET A 197 22.26 1.94 13.17
C MET A 197 23.26 3.07 12.86
N ARG A 198 22.79 4.31 12.66
CA ARG A 198 23.66 5.49 12.48
C ARG A 198 24.47 5.80 13.75
N GLY A 199 23.90 5.52 14.93
CA GLY A 199 24.53 5.78 16.23
C GLY A 199 25.58 4.74 16.65
N ALA A 200 25.54 3.54 16.08
CA ALA A 200 26.54 2.50 16.31
C ALA A 200 27.86 2.84 15.58
N LYS A 201 28.68 3.72 16.20
CA LYS A 201 30.07 3.94 15.80
C LYS A 201 30.82 2.60 15.79
N ARG A 202 31.64 2.39 14.75
CA ARG A 202 32.57 1.25 14.65
C ARG A 202 33.43 1.18 15.93
N PRO A 203 33.56 0.03 16.62
CA PRO A 203 34.68 -0.16 17.52
C PRO A 203 35.97 0.01 16.69
N GLY A 204 36.84 0.91 17.17
CA GLY A 204 38.12 1.23 16.54
C GLY A 204 39.08 0.06 16.55
#